data_AF-A0A2P6RKP5-F1
#
_entry.id   AF-A0A2P6RKP5-F1
#
_cell.length_a   1.000
_cell.length_b   1.000
_cell.length_c   1.000
_cell.angle_alpha   90.00
_cell.angle_beta   90.00
_cell.angle_gamma   90.00
#
_symmetry.space_group_name_H-M   'P 1'
#
loop_
_entity.id
_entity.type
_entity.pdbx_description
1 polymer ?
#
loop_
_entity_poly.entity_id
_entity_poly.type
_entity_poly.pdbx_seq_one_letter_code
_entity_poly.pdbx_strand_id
1 'polypeptide(L)' 'MWILKVWNMARTIDTTVTDNLYAIIRLMETGPKICQKYIEHPALFKVRKFGIRYIVLRQSLNPTKIFLSVCGKILWWI' A
#
# COMPACT_ATOMS: atom_id res chain seq x y z
N MET A 1 -11.09 -5.62 -9.70
CA MET A 1 -9.71 -6.13 -9.59
C MET A 1 -9.23 -6.13 -8.12
N TRP A 2 -8.44 -7.12 -7.70
CA TRP A 2 -7.90 -7.24 -6.32
C TRP A 2 -6.38 -7.18 -6.31
N ILE A 3 -5.80 -6.67 -5.22
CA ILE A 3 -4.36 -6.68 -4.98
C ILE A 3 -4.06 -7.45 -3.71
N LEU A 4 -3.15 -8.42 -3.83
CA LEU A 4 -2.66 -9.24 -2.73
C LEU A 4 -1.27 -8.79 -2.36
N LYS A 5 -1.02 -8.62 -1.05
CA LYS A 5 0.28 -8.24 -0.50
C LYS A 5 0.63 -9.10 0.69
N VAL A 6 1.90 -9.46 0.81
CA VAL A 6 2.38 -10.13 2.02
C VAL A 6 2.42 -9.14 3.18
N TRP A 7 2.01 -9.59 4.36
CA TRP A 7 1.86 -8.74 5.55
C TRP A 7 3.17 -8.13 6.08
N ASN A 8 4.31 -8.83 5.91
CA ASN A 8 5.61 -8.44 6.46
C ASN A 8 6.65 -8.01 5.41
N MET A 9 6.28 -8.01 4.12
CA MET A 9 7.21 -7.65 3.05
C MET A 9 6.94 -6.22 2.56
N ALA A 10 8.02 -5.53 2.21
CA ALA A 10 7.99 -4.19 1.65
C ALA A 10 8.50 -4.20 0.20
N ARG A 11 8.39 -3.05 -0.48
CA ARG A 11 8.96 -2.82 -1.83
C ARG A 11 8.31 -3.66 -2.95
N THR A 12 7.01 -3.90 -2.88
CA THR A 12 6.24 -4.61 -3.95
C THR A 12 6.67 -6.08 -4.14
N ILE A 13 7.47 -6.63 -3.22
CA ILE A 13 7.86 -8.04 -3.24
C ILE A 13 6.60 -8.89 -3.05
N ASP A 14 6.41 -9.85 -3.95
CA ASP A 14 5.28 -10.80 -3.94
C ASP A 14 3.89 -10.13 -3.92
N THR A 15 3.75 -9.03 -4.66
CA THR A 15 2.45 -8.37 -4.87
C THR A 15 1.81 -8.85 -6.16
N THR A 16 0.64 -9.47 -6.08
CA THR A 16 -0.11 -9.93 -7.26
C THR A 16 -1.39 -9.12 -7.41
N VAL A 17 -1.71 -8.74 -8.63
CA VAL A 17 -2.96 -8.07 -8.98
C VAL A 17 -3.75 -9.00 -9.88
N THR A 18 -4.93 -9.43 -9.44
CA THR A 18 -5.79 -10.35 -10.20
C THR A 18 -7.25 -10.14 -9.84
N ASP A 19 -8.14 -10.47 -10.77
CA ASP A 19 -9.58 -10.54 -10.58
C ASP A 19 -10.09 -11.99 -10.45
N ASN A 20 -9.23 -12.98 -10.72
CA ASN A 20 -9.58 -14.39 -10.66
C ASN A 20 -9.55 -14.93 -9.23
N LEU A 21 -10.72 -15.35 -8.74
CA LEU A 21 -10.87 -15.92 -7.40
C LEU A 21 -10.03 -17.20 -7.19
N TYR A 22 -9.90 -18.06 -8.20
CA TYR A 22 -9.12 -19.29 -8.09
C TYR A 22 -7.64 -18.99 -7.86
N ALA A 23 -7.11 -17.99 -8.58
CA ALA A 23 -5.73 -17.55 -8.41
C ALA A 23 -5.51 -16.97 -7.00
N ILE A 24 -6.47 -16.20 -6.48
CA ILE A 24 -6.44 -15.66 -5.11
C ILE A 24 -6.34 -16.79 -4.08
N ILE A 25 -7.19 -17.82 -4.19
CA ILE A 25 -7.21 -18.95 -3.25
C ILE A 25 -5.86 -19.68 -3.26
N ARG A 26 -5.30 -19.96 -4.44
CA ARG A 26 -3.97 -20.61 -4.55
C ARG A 26 -2.85 -19.76 -3.98
N LEU A 27 -2.89 -18.43 -4.17
CA LEU A 27 -1.89 -17.54 -3.60
C LEU A 27 -1.93 -17.56 -2.07
N MET A 28 -3.09 -17.72 -1.45
CA MET A 28 -3.23 -17.82 0.00
C MET A 28 -2.58 -19.09 0.58
N GLU A 29 -2.42 -20.16 -0.22
CA GLU A 29 -1.73 -21.39 0.21
C GLU A 29 -0.23 -21.15 0.48
N THR A 30 0.37 -20.14 -0.17
CA THR A 30 1.80 -19.80 -0.02
C THR A 30 2.13 -19.03 1.26
N GLY A 31 1.11 -18.69 2.05
CA GLY A 31 1.24 -17.97 3.32
C GLY A 31 0.28 -16.79 3.47
N PRO A 32 0.29 -16.13 4.64
CA PRO A 32 -0.65 -15.06 4.96
C PRO A 32 -0.46 -13.86 4.02
N LYS A 33 -1.48 -13.57 3.22
CA LYS A 33 -1.56 -12.41 2.34
C LYS A 33 -2.81 -11.61 2.66
N ILE A 34 -2.71 -10.30 2.52
CA ILE A 34 -3.83 -9.37 2.68
C ILE A 34 -4.39 -9.09 1.29
N CYS A 35 -5.67 -9.41 1.10
CA CYS A 35 -6.41 -9.07 -0.11
C CYS A 35 -7.10 -7.72 0.09
N GLN A 36 -6.80 -6.76 -0.79
CA GLN A 36 -7.39 -5.43 -0.77
C GLN A 36 -8.02 -5.13 -2.12
N LYS A 37 -9.15 -4.41 -2.12
CA LYS A 37 -9.78 -3.92 -3.36
C LYS A 37 -8.79 -3.00 -4.09
N TYR A 38 -8.49 -3.31 -5.35
CA TYR A 38 -7.65 -2.43 -6.16
C TYR A 38 -8.43 -1.17 -6.55
N ILE A 39 -7.79 -0.02 -6.42
CA ILE A 39 -8.37 1.27 -6.84
C ILE A 39 -8.15 1.41 -8.34
N GLU A 40 -9.22 1.19 -9.10
CA GLU A 40 -9.24 1.19 -10.58
C GLU A 40 -9.16 2.61 -11.16
N HIS A 41 -9.65 3.62 -10.42
CA HIS A 41 -9.64 5.02 -10.85
C HIS A 41 -8.77 5.87 -9.91
N PRO A 42 -7.42 5.76 -9.96
CA PRO A 42 -6.54 6.56 -9.13
C PRO A 42 -6.41 8.00 -9.67
N ALA A 43 -6.10 8.95 -8.78
CA ALA A 43 -5.67 10.28 -9.20
C ALA A 43 -4.31 10.17 -9.94
N LEU A 44 -4.26 10.73 -11.14
CA LEU A 44 -3.07 10.72 -11.98
C LEU A 44 -2.39 12.08 -11.94
N PHE A 45 -1.09 12.11 -11.68
CA PHE A 45 -0.27 13.30 -11.88
C PHE A 45 0.62 13.06 -13.10
N LYS A 46 0.51 13.89 -14.13
CA LYS A 46 1.21 13.69 -15.42
C LYS A 46 1.09 12.26 -15.97
N VAL A 47 -0.13 11.71 -15.95
CA VAL A 47 -0.45 10.35 -16.46
C VAL A 47 0.21 9.20 -15.68
N ARG A 48 0.78 9.44 -14.49
CA ARG A 48 1.25 8.34 -13.63
C ARG A 48 0.58 8.36 -12.27
N LYS A 49 0.34 7.17 -11.74
CA LYS A 49 -0.16 6.95 -10.39
C LYS A 49 0.93 7.32 -9.40
N PHE A 50 0.57 8.09 -8.38
CA PHE A 50 1.49 8.46 -7.31
C PHE A 50 0.91 8.09 -5.95
N GLY A 51 1.79 7.83 -5.00
CA GLY A 51 1.44 7.74 -3.59
C GLY A 51 1.91 8.99 -2.86
N ILE A 52 1.09 9.49 -1.93
CA ILE A 52 1.51 10.51 -0.98
C ILE A 52 2.03 9.80 0.26
N ARG A 53 3.24 10.17 0.72
CA ARG A 53 3.80 9.64 1.96
C ARG A 53 3.82 10.74 3.02
N TYR A 54 3.04 10.54 4.08
CA TYR A 54 3.06 11.37 5.28
C TYR A 54 4.02 10.76 6.29
N ILE A 55 4.87 11.58 6.89
CA ILE A 55 5.69 11.21 8.03
C ILE A 55 4.95 11.68 9.27
N VAL A 56 4.51 10.72 10.07
CA VAL A 56 3.83 10.97 11.34
C VAL A 56 4.83 10.75 12.46
N LEU A 57 5.12 11.80 13.24
CA LEU A 57 5.98 11.71 14.42
C LEU A 57 5.10 11.84 15.67
N ARG A 58 5.08 10.81 16.51
CA ARG A 58 4.42 10.87 17.82
C ARG A 58 5.46 11.21 18.89
N GLN A 59 5.34 12.37 19.52
CA GLN A 59 6.28 12.86 20.53
C GLN A 59 5.93 12.36 21.95
N SER A 60 4.65 12.23 22.29
CA SER A 60 4.23 11.73 23.60
C SER A 60 2.96 10.90 23.47
N LEU A 61 2.78 9.95 24.40
CA LEU A 61 1.59 9.11 24.51
C LEU A 61 0.53 9.77 25.40
N ASN A 62 0.93 10.43 26.48
CA ASN A 62 0.05 11.08 27.46
C ASN A 62 0.70 12.36 28.01
N PRO A 63 0.25 13.56 27.58
CA PRO A 63 -0.77 13.81 26.56
C PRO A 63 -0.27 13.41 25.16
N THR A 64 -1.15 12.90 24.30
CA THR A 64 -0.77 12.51 22.93
C THR A 64 -0.39 13.76 22.11
N LYS A 65 0.88 13.86 21.74
CA LYS A 65 1.40 14.90 20.84
C LYS A 65 1.86 14.27 19.54
N ILE A 66 1.27 14.68 18.42
CA ILE A 66 1.56 14.15 17.08
C ILE A 66 1.92 15.32 16.17
N PHE A 67 2.99 15.16 15.41
CA PHE A 67 3.42 16.07 14.35
C PHE A 67 3.27 15.38 13.00
N LEU A 68 2.80 16.13 12.01
CA LEU A 68 2.65 15.68 10.64
C LEU A 68 3.63 16.46 9.77
N SER A 69 4.44 15.74 9.00
CA SER A 69 5.31 16.32 7.99
C SER A 69 5.03 15.65 6.64
N VAL A 70 4.88 16.47 5.61
CA VAL A 70 4.72 16.00 4.23
C VAL A 70 6.11 15.82 3.65
N CYS A 71 6.44 14.59 3.24
CA CYS A 71 7.65 14.38 2.45
C CYS A 71 7.41 14.97 1.06
N GLY A 72 8.06 16.09 0.71
CA GLY A 72 7.92 16.78 -0.58
C GLY A 72 8.39 15.99 -1.81
N LYS A 73 8.64 14.69 -1.68
CA LYS A 73 8.90 13.80 -2.81
C LYS A 73 7.60 13.11 -3.19
N ILE A 74 7.02 13.52 -4.32
CA ILE A 74 6.07 12.68 -5.07
C ILE A 74 6.80 11.38 -5.35
N LEU A 75 6.41 10.32 -4.64
CA LEU A 75 6.96 9.01 -4.86
C LEU A 75 6.25 8.40 -6.06
N TRP A 76 6.82 8.70 -7.22
CA TRP A 76 6.79 7.78 -8.35
C TRP A 76 7.39 6.49 -7.81
N TRP A 77 6.57 5.47 -7.63
CA TRP A 77 6.95 4.26 -6.91
C TRP A 77 8.23 3.61 -7.48
N ILE A 78 8.94 2.88 -6.60
CA ILE A 78 9.73 1.69 -6.95
C ILE A 78 8.92 0.80 -7.88
#